data_AF-A0A9W9NKD5-F1
#
_entry.id   AF-A0A9W9NKD5-F1
#
_cell.length_a   1.000
_cell.length_b   1.000
_cell.length_c   1.000
_cell.angle_alpha   90.00
_cell.angle_beta   90.00
_cell.angle_gamma   90.00
#
_symmetry.space_group_name_H-M   'P 1'
#
loop_
_entity.id
_entity.type
_entity.pdbx_description
1 polymer ?
#
loop_
_entity_poly.entity_id
_entity_poly.type
_entity_poly.pdbx_seq_one_letter_code
_entity_poly.pdbx_strand_id
1 'polypeptide(L)'
;MAPTDPKKVEEPAAPPELSDVKDLIDESTFEQILEMDDDDDRDFSKGIVYGFFDQAQNTFDQIEKAIANKKLEELSQLGHFLKGSSATLGLTNVKDGCEKIQHFGAGKDESGTIDEPDESVSLKNIDNTLKEVKVEYAKIEKFLRRFYGEEVKDEPEAKEEKKEEKKDAEKKDAEKKEEKKDVEKKEEKKEGASKEESKK
;
A
#
# COMPACT_ATOMS: atom_id res chain seq x y z
N MET A 1 21.43 -33.46 39.01
CA MET A 1 22.23 -32.23 38.84
C MET A 1 22.34 -31.95 37.34
N ALA A 2 21.73 -30.87 36.87
CA ALA A 2 22.20 -30.14 35.68
C ALA A 2 23.45 -29.30 36.09
N PRO A 3 24.26 -28.67 35.22
CA PRO A 3 23.98 -28.17 33.86
C PRO A 3 25.04 -28.70 32.83
N THR A 4 25.30 -28.16 31.64
CA THR A 4 24.85 -26.96 30.88
C THR A 4 24.79 -27.28 29.39
N ASP A 5 23.76 -26.80 28.68
CA ASP A 5 23.83 -26.61 27.23
C ASP A 5 24.71 -25.38 26.89
N PRO A 6 25.68 -25.50 25.95
CA PRO A 6 26.39 -24.34 25.44
C PRO A 6 25.45 -23.52 24.54
N LYS A 7 24.98 -22.40 25.08
CA LYS A 7 24.24 -21.36 24.36
C LYS A 7 24.97 -21.03 23.05
N LYS A 8 24.39 -21.41 21.92
CA LYS A 8 24.88 -21.02 20.58
C LYS A 8 24.98 -19.49 20.56
N VAL A 9 26.21 -18.98 20.52
CA VAL A 9 26.46 -17.56 20.32
C VAL A 9 26.18 -17.31 18.85
N GLU A 10 25.17 -16.49 18.57
CA GLU A 10 24.89 -16.02 17.22
C GLU A 10 26.01 -15.05 16.84
N GLU A 11 26.72 -15.34 15.75
CA GLU A 11 27.77 -14.46 15.25
C GLU A 11 27.15 -13.13 14.81
N PRO A 12 27.84 -11.99 15.00
CA PRO A 12 27.34 -10.72 14.49
C PRO A 12 27.16 -10.83 12.98
N ALA A 13 25.96 -10.52 12.50
CA ALA A 13 25.68 -10.49 11.07
C ALA A 13 26.70 -9.59 10.37
N ALA A 14 27.17 -10.02 9.19
CA ALA A 14 28.06 -9.20 8.37
C ALA A 14 27.40 -7.83 8.09
N PRO A 15 28.18 -6.75 7.91
CA PRO A 15 27.65 -5.46 7.49
C PRO A 15 26.80 -5.65 6.22
N PRO A 16 25.59 -5.10 6.15
CA PRO A 16 24.72 -5.28 4.98
C PRO A 16 25.33 -4.60 3.76
N GLU A 17 25.38 -5.30 2.63
CA GLU A 17 25.92 -4.76 1.38
C GLU A 17 24.78 -4.34 0.45
N LEU A 18 24.96 -3.28 -0.36
CA LEU A 18 23.93 -2.84 -1.32
C LEU A 18 23.51 -3.94 -2.29
N SER A 19 24.41 -4.91 -2.53
CA SER A 19 24.14 -6.10 -3.32
C SER A 19 23.03 -7.01 -2.76
N ASP A 20 22.72 -6.95 -1.46
CA ASP A 20 21.64 -7.72 -0.83
C ASP A 20 20.24 -7.23 -1.20
N VAL A 21 20.12 -6.01 -1.74
CA VAL A 21 18.84 -5.32 -2.02
C VAL A 21 18.75 -4.76 -3.45
N LYS A 22 19.49 -5.34 -4.40
CA LYS A 22 19.53 -4.93 -5.82
C LYS A 22 18.18 -4.92 -6.55
N ASP A 23 17.23 -5.72 -6.09
CA ASP A 23 15.85 -5.72 -6.61
C ASP A 23 14.97 -4.60 -6.01
N LEU A 24 15.45 -3.88 -4.99
CA LEU A 24 14.74 -2.80 -4.28
C LEU A 24 15.38 -1.43 -4.47
N ILE A 25 16.69 -1.37 -4.73
CA ILE A 25 17.47 -0.14 -4.91
C ILE A 25 18.34 -0.19 -6.16
N ASP A 26 18.30 0.88 -6.94
CA ASP A 26 19.25 1.15 -8.02
C ASP A 26 20.60 1.54 -7.41
N GLU A 27 21.51 0.57 -7.36
CA GLU A 27 22.84 0.71 -6.74
C GLU A 27 23.60 1.91 -7.31
N SER A 28 23.54 2.16 -8.63
CA SER A 28 24.26 3.28 -9.27
C SER A 28 23.71 4.66 -8.86
N THR A 29 22.39 4.80 -8.72
CA THR A 29 21.76 6.03 -8.23
C THR A 29 22.10 6.26 -6.76
N PHE A 30 22.12 5.21 -5.94
CA PHE A 30 22.46 5.33 -4.53
C PHE A 30 23.95 5.59 -4.30
N GLU A 31 24.84 4.95 -5.08
CA GLU A 31 26.29 5.21 -5.11
C GLU A 31 26.60 6.68 -5.40
N GLN A 32 25.91 7.32 -6.35
CA GLN A 32 26.06 8.76 -6.62
C GLN A 32 25.74 9.65 -5.41
N ILE A 33 24.91 9.20 -4.47
CA ILE A 33 24.58 9.92 -3.23
C ILE A 33 25.65 9.66 -2.16
N LEU A 34 26.25 8.47 -2.14
CA LEU A 34 27.40 8.13 -1.30
C LEU A 34 28.68 8.85 -1.78
N GLU A 35 28.85 9.08 -3.08
CA GLU A 35 29.92 9.91 -3.66
C GLU A 35 29.82 11.41 -3.26
N MET A 36 28.72 11.82 -2.62
CA MET A 36 28.54 13.17 -2.07
C MET A 36 28.80 13.26 -0.55
N ASP A 37 29.08 12.14 0.13
CA ASP A 37 29.59 12.17 1.50
C ASP A 37 31.06 12.65 1.53
N ASP A 38 31.46 13.36 2.59
CA ASP A 38 32.87 13.69 2.82
C ASP A 38 33.63 12.43 3.28
N ASP A 39 34.93 12.30 2.95
CA ASP A 39 35.73 11.05 3.00
C ASP A 39 35.62 10.20 4.30
N ASP A 40 35.33 10.82 5.45
CA ASP A 40 35.27 10.16 6.76
C ASP A 40 33.83 10.00 7.35
N ASP A 41 32.82 10.72 6.84
CA ASP A 41 31.49 10.83 7.48
C ASP A 41 30.31 10.68 6.49
N ARG A 42 29.45 9.67 6.71
CA ARG A 42 28.24 9.40 5.90
C ARG A 42 27.04 10.34 6.19
N ASP A 43 27.31 11.56 6.65
CA ASP A 43 26.27 12.44 7.21
C ASP A 43 25.34 13.04 6.15
N PHE A 44 25.82 13.27 4.93
CA PHE A 44 24.99 13.81 3.84
C PHE A 44 23.99 12.76 3.35
N SER A 45 24.48 11.58 2.94
CA SER A 45 23.62 10.51 2.43
C SER A 45 22.64 10.01 3.49
N LYS A 46 23.09 9.88 4.75
CA LYS A 46 22.22 9.57 5.90
C LYS A 46 21.15 10.64 6.10
N GLY A 47 21.51 11.92 6.00
CA GLY A 47 20.57 13.04 6.11
C GLY A 47 19.45 12.96 5.06
N ILE A 48 19.78 12.70 3.80
CA ILE A 48 18.80 12.55 2.72
C ILE A 48 17.91 11.32 2.95
N VAL A 49 18.50 10.17 3.31
CA VAL A 49 17.77 8.91 3.55
C VAL A 49 16.78 9.02 4.72
N TYR A 50 17.19 9.62 5.84
CA TYR A 50 16.32 9.75 7.01
C TYR A 50 15.23 10.81 6.79
N GLY A 51 15.54 11.90 6.06
CA GLY A 51 14.53 12.85 5.60
C GLY A 51 13.48 12.22 4.69
N PHE A 52 13.89 11.26 3.85
CA PHE A 52 12.94 10.47 3.05
C PHE A 52 12.07 9.54 3.91
N PHE A 53 12.58 8.93 4.98
CA PHE A 53 11.75 8.09 5.86
C PHE A 53 10.57 8.87 6.45
N ASP A 54 10.84 10.07 6.99
CA ASP A 54 9.80 10.95 7.53
C ASP A 54 8.81 11.39 6.43
N GLN A 55 9.32 11.70 5.23
CA GLN A 55 8.51 12.06 4.06
C GLN A 55 7.60 10.91 3.62
N ALA A 56 8.13 9.69 3.54
CA ALA A 56 7.41 8.49 3.12
C ALA A 56 6.30 8.13 4.11
N GLN A 57 6.61 8.07 5.41
CA GLN A 57 5.63 7.78 6.45
C GLN A 57 4.47 8.80 6.44
N ASN A 58 4.79 10.10 6.44
CA ASN A 58 3.77 11.17 6.36
C ASN A 58 2.94 11.10 5.07
N THR A 59 3.56 10.78 3.93
CA THR A 59 2.86 10.67 2.65
C THR A 59 1.94 9.46 2.62
N PHE A 60 2.36 8.30 3.13
CA PHE A 60 1.49 7.12 3.24
C PHE A 60 0.27 7.40 4.12
N ASP A 61 0.47 8.08 5.24
CA ASP A 61 -0.59 8.54 6.13
C ASP A 61 -1.61 9.47 5.43
N GLN A 62 -1.13 10.31 4.51
CA GLN A 62 -1.98 11.19 3.69
C GLN A 62 -2.71 10.40 2.60
N ILE A 63 -2.06 9.42 1.97
CA ILE A 63 -2.69 8.52 0.99
C ILE A 63 -3.83 7.73 1.65
N GLU A 64 -3.64 7.14 2.83
CA GLU A 64 -4.73 6.44 3.54
C GLU A 64 -5.93 7.35 3.84
N LYS A 65 -5.66 8.59 4.29
CA LYS A 65 -6.70 9.61 4.51
C LYS A 65 -7.40 9.98 3.20
N ALA A 66 -6.67 10.11 2.09
CA ALA A 66 -7.23 10.45 0.78
C ALA A 66 -8.03 9.28 0.16
N ILE A 67 -7.65 8.01 0.38
CA ILE A 67 -8.45 6.81 0.06
C ILE A 67 -9.78 6.86 0.81
N ALA A 68 -9.74 7.04 2.14
CA ALA A 68 -10.93 7.08 2.99
C ALA A 68 -11.90 8.21 2.60
N ASN A 69 -11.36 9.35 2.14
CA ASN A 69 -12.13 10.50 1.65
C ASN A 69 -12.42 10.46 0.13
N LYS A 70 -12.03 9.39 -0.59
CA LYS A 70 -12.22 9.18 -2.03
C LYS A 70 -11.66 10.28 -2.94
N LYS A 71 -10.52 10.88 -2.57
CA LYS A 71 -9.93 12.01 -3.30
C LYS A 71 -8.92 11.55 -4.36
N LEU A 72 -9.38 11.13 -5.53
CA LEU A 72 -8.51 10.63 -6.61
C LEU A 72 -7.41 11.64 -7.02
N GLU A 73 -7.74 12.92 -7.19
CA GLU A 73 -6.76 13.96 -7.55
C GLU A 73 -5.65 14.12 -6.49
N GLU A 74 -6.01 14.12 -5.20
CA GLU A 74 -5.06 14.19 -4.09
C GLU A 74 -4.17 12.93 -4.06
N LEU A 75 -4.73 11.74 -4.33
CA LEU A 75 -3.98 10.50 -4.45
C LEU A 75 -2.97 10.54 -5.61
N SER A 76 -3.36 11.14 -6.75
CA SER A 76 -2.46 11.30 -7.89
C SER A 76 -1.28 12.23 -7.57
N GLN A 77 -1.55 13.36 -6.90
CA GLN A 77 -0.54 14.33 -6.46
C GLN A 77 0.42 13.73 -5.42
N LEU A 78 -0.10 12.97 -4.44
CA LEU A 78 0.71 12.30 -3.41
C LEU A 78 1.59 11.20 -4.02
N GLY A 79 1.05 10.40 -4.94
CA GLY A 79 1.82 9.41 -5.70
C GLY A 79 2.95 10.05 -6.51
N HIS A 80 2.66 11.15 -7.22
CA HIS A 80 3.68 11.90 -7.96
C HIS A 80 4.80 12.47 -7.06
N PHE A 81 4.42 13.04 -5.91
CA PHE A 81 5.35 13.61 -4.95
C PHE A 81 6.30 12.57 -4.36
N LEU A 82 5.76 11.43 -3.90
CA LEU A 82 6.58 10.38 -3.31
C LEU A 82 7.45 9.68 -4.38
N LYS A 83 6.90 9.43 -5.58
CA LYS A 83 7.65 8.92 -6.75
C LYS A 83 8.91 9.72 -7.03
N GLY A 84 8.82 11.05 -7.01
CA GLY A 84 9.95 11.94 -7.27
C GLY A 84 11.07 11.77 -6.25
N SER A 85 10.73 11.80 -4.96
CA SER A 85 11.70 11.64 -3.86
C SER A 85 12.28 10.23 -3.77
N SER A 86 11.48 9.17 -4.00
CA SER A 86 11.98 7.79 -4.04
C SER A 86 12.91 7.55 -5.23
N ALA A 87 12.66 8.20 -6.38
CA ALA A 87 13.54 8.11 -7.55
C ALA A 87 14.91 8.75 -7.29
N THR A 88 14.97 9.85 -6.54
CA THR A 88 16.25 10.50 -6.14
C THR A 88 17.13 9.56 -5.31
N LEU A 89 16.55 8.68 -4.48
CA LEU A 89 17.27 7.67 -3.69
C LEU A 89 17.46 6.33 -4.41
N GLY A 90 17.06 6.20 -5.68
CA GLY A 90 17.11 4.93 -6.41
C GLY A 90 16.14 3.85 -5.91
N LEU A 91 15.12 4.18 -5.12
CA LEU A 91 14.21 3.20 -4.50
C LEU A 91 13.17 2.69 -5.51
N THR A 92 13.59 1.80 -6.40
CA THR A 92 12.86 1.37 -7.61
C THR A 92 11.44 0.90 -7.33
N ASN A 93 11.22 -0.01 -6.38
CA ASN A 93 9.88 -0.55 -6.13
C ASN A 93 8.94 0.48 -5.50
N VAL A 94 9.47 1.32 -4.60
CA VAL A 94 8.70 2.43 -4.01
C VAL A 94 8.31 3.45 -5.09
N LYS A 95 9.25 3.81 -5.98
CA LYS A 95 9.01 4.66 -7.15
C LYS A 95 7.91 4.07 -8.04
N ASP A 96 8.00 2.79 -8.40
CA ASP A 96 7.09 2.15 -9.34
C ASP A 96 5.69 1.99 -8.75
N GLY A 97 5.57 1.60 -7.48
CA GLY A 97 4.28 1.59 -6.79
C GLY A 97 3.67 2.99 -6.64
N CYS A 98 4.48 4.03 -6.39
CA CYS A 98 4.00 5.41 -6.37
C CYS A 98 3.56 5.91 -7.76
N GLU A 99 4.18 5.42 -8.84
CA GLU A 99 3.76 5.66 -10.22
C GLU A 99 2.40 5.01 -10.52
N LYS A 100 2.18 3.77 -10.07
CA LYS A 100 0.85 3.12 -10.14
C LYS A 100 -0.21 3.92 -9.37
N ILE A 101 0.07 4.35 -8.15
CA ILE A 101 -0.82 5.21 -7.36
C ILE A 101 -1.11 6.54 -8.09
N GLN A 102 -0.10 7.14 -8.74
CA GLN A 102 -0.26 8.33 -9.57
C GLN A 102 -1.25 8.08 -10.73
N HIS A 103 -1.12 6.95 -11.44
CA HIS A 103 -1.98 6.58 -12.56
C HIS A 103 -3.42 6.27 -12.12
N PHE A 104 -3.61 5.42 -11.12
CA PHE A 104 -4.94 5.11 -10.59
C PHE A 104 -5.64 6.38 -10.06
N GLY A 105 -4.92 7.27 -9.37
CA GLY A 105 -5.44 8.56 -8.91
C GLY A 105 -5.80 9.52 -10.05
N ALA A 106 -5.20 9.35 -11.23
CA ALA A 106 -5.58 10.10 -12.43
C ALA A 106 -6.79 9.49 -13.17
N GLY A 107 -7.46 8.47 -12.60
CA GLY A 107 -8.58 7.77 -13.24
C GLY A 107 -8.12 6.88 -14.39
N LYS A 108 -6.98 6.20 -14.24
CA LYS A 108 -6.38 5.35 -15.28
C LYS A 108 -6.03 3.95 -14.79
N ASP A 109 -5.71 3.08 -15.72
CA ASP A 109 -5.12 1.76 -15.49
C ASP A 109 -3.67 1.84 -14.96
N GLU A 110 -3.11 0.68 -14.62
CA GLU A 110 -1.74 0.57 -14.09
C GLU A 110 -0.69 1.18 -15.04
N SER A 111 -0.88 1.05 -16.36
CA SER A 111 0.04 1.61 -17.36
C SER A 111 -0.12 3.11 -17.59
N GLY A 112 -1.11 3.77 -16.98
CA GLY A 112 -1.39 5.20 -17.18
C GLY A 112 -1.86 5.56 -18.60
N THR A 113 -2.27 4.57 -19.39
CA THR A 113 -2.56 4.69 -20.83
C THR A 113 -4.04 4.54 -21.15
N ILE A 114 -4.78 3.75 -20.37
CA ILE A 114 -6.21 3.48 -20.54
C ILE A 114 -6.97 4.16 -19.39
N ASP A 115 -8.04 4.90 -19.71
CA ASP A 115 -8.90 5.49 -18.69
C ASP A 115 -9.72 4.43 -17.95
N GLU A 116 -9.77 4.51 -16.61
CA GLU A 116 -10.58 3.66 -15.73
C GLU A 116 -11.81 4.45 -15.26
N PRO A 117 -13.01 4.17 -15.81
CA PRO A 117 -14.22 4.94 -15.50
C PRO A 117 -14.86 4.64 -14.14
N ASP A 118 -14.49 3.55 -13.44
CA ASP A 118 -14.99 3.27 -12.09
C ASP A 118 -13.99 3.71 -11.01
N GLU A 119 -14.27 4.86 -10.38
CA GLU A 119 -13.52 5.38 -9.23
C GLU A 119 -13.31 4.34 -8.12
N SER A 120 -14.25 3.40 -7.95
CA SER A 120 -14.18 2.34 -6.94
C SER A 120 -13.10 1.30 -7.27
N VAL A 121 -12.85 1.06 -8.56
CA VAL A 121 -11.76 0.19 -9.04
C VAL A 121 -10.43 0.90 -8.80
N SER A 122 -10.29 2.16 -9.20
CA SER A 122 -9.10 2.98 -8.93
C SER A 122 -8.75 3.03 -7.44
N LEU A 123 -9.71 3.37 -6.57
CA LEU A 123 -9.49 3.42 -5.11
C LEU A 123 -9.04 2.07 -4.53
N LYS A 124 -9.62 0.96 -5.01
CA LYS A 124 -9.24 -0.38 -4.58
C LYS A 124 -7.84 -0.77 -5.04
N ASN A 125 -7.46 -0.39 -6.26
CA ASN A 125 -6.12 -0.65 -6.79
C ASN A 125 -5.06 0.16 -6.04
N ILE A 126 -5.37 1.42 -5.68
CA ILE A 126 -4.52 2.27 -4.83
C ILE A 126 -4.34 1.66 -3.44
N ASP A 127 -5.41 1.18 -2.80
CA ASP A 127 -5.35 0.53 -1.48
C ASP A 127 -4.49 -0.76 -1.48
N ASN A 128 -4.59 -1.58 -2.54
CA ASN A 128 -3.73 -2.75 -2.70
C ASN A 128 -2.26 -2.34 -2.91
N THR A 129 -2.01 -1.41 -3.84
CA THR A 129 -0.65 -0.95 -4.18
C THR A 129 0.03 -0.28 -2.99
N LEU A 130 -0.71 0.49 -2.19
CA LEU A 130 -0.18 1.12 -0.98
C LEU A 130 0.30 0.07 0.04
N LYS A 131 -0.41 -1.05 0.18
CA LYS A 131 0.01 -2.15 1.07
C LYS A 131 1.28 -2.83 0.57
N GLU A 132 1.38 -3.09 -0.73
CA GLU A 132 2.58 -3.64 -1.37
C GLU A 132 3.78 -2.71 -1.15
N VAL A 133 3.62 -1.42 -1.48
CA VAL A 133 4.66 -0.39 -1.28
C VAL A 133 5.08 -0.27 0.18
N LYS A 134 4.14 -0.31 1.14
CA LYS A 134 4.48 -0.28 2.58
C LYS A 134 5.34 -1.46 3.02
N VAL A 135 5.09 -2.67 2.49
CA VAL A 135 5.89 -3.86 2.80
C VAL A 135 7.29 -3.77 2.20
N GLU A 136 7.42 -3.28 0.97
CA GLU A 136 8.72 -3.10 0.30
C GLU A 136 9.53 -1.96 0.94
N TYR A 137 8.86 -0.84 1.24
CA TYR A 137 9.42 0.28 1.97
C TYR A 137 9.96 -0.15 3.35
N ALA A 138 9.21 -0.95 4.12
CA ALA A 138 9.67 -1.43 5.42
C ALA A 138 10.93 -2.31 5.35
N LYS A 139 11.10 -3.08 4.26
CA LYS A 139 12.31 -3.88 4.02
C LYS A 139 13.51 -2.98 3.74
N ILE A 140 13.37 -1.99 2.84
CA ILE A 140 14.48 -1.11 2.49
C ILE A 140 14.80 -0.09 3.59
N GLU A 141 13.82 0.40 4.36
CA GLU A 141 14.07 1.20 5.57
C GLU A 141 14.91 0.41 6.58
N LYS A 142 14.51 -0.84 6.89
CA LYS A 142 15.25 -1.72 7.81
C LYS A 142 16.67 -2.03 7.33
N PHE A 143 16.86 -2.25 6.03
CA PHE A 143 18.18 -2.42 5.42
C PHE A 143 19.03 -1.14 5.57
N LEU A 144 18.51 0.02 5.14
CA LEU A 144 19.24 1.28 5.14
C LEU A 144 19.60 1.73 6.56
N ARG A 145 18.71 1.53 7.55
CA ARG A 145 19.03 1.77 8.97
C ARG A 145 20.25 0.98 9.43
N ARG A 146 20.34 -0.31 9.09
CA ARG A 146 21.52 -1.15 9.39
C ARG A 146 22.76 -0.71 8.61
N PHE A 147 22.61 -0.32 7.34
CA PHE A 147 23.69 0.22 6.51
C PHE A 147 24.30 1.51 7.08
N TYR A 148 23.50 2.31 7.80
CA TYR A 148 23.93 3.49 8.57
C TYR A 148 24.23 3.22 10.06
N GLY A 149 24.39 1.94 10.44
CA GLY A 149 24.88 1.53 11.76
C GLY A 149 23.84 1.39 12.88
N GLU A 150 22.54 1.41 12.60
CA GLU A 150 21.51 1.18 13.63
C GLU A 150 21.29 -0.31 13.92
N GLU A 151 21.22 -0.69 15.20
CA GLU A 151 20.85 -2.04 15.64
C GLU A 151 19.34 -2.30 15.50
N VAL A 152 18.88 -2.55 14.27
CA VAL A 152 17.48 -2.94 14.01
C VAL A 152 17.31 -4.44 14.27
N LYS A 153 16.45 -4.82 15.22
CA LYS A 153 16.18 -6.23 15.54
C LYS A 153 15.47 -6.97 14.40
N ASP A 154 15.85 -8.24 14.20
CA ASP A 154 15.04 -9.19 13.46
C ASP A 154 13.92 -9.75 14.34
N GLU A 155 12.88 -8.94 14.55
CA GLU A 155 11.57 -9.56 14.77
C GLU A 155 11.18 -10.31 13.47
N PRO A 156 10.76 -11.59 13.58
CA PRO A 156 10.42 -12.37 12.40
C PRO A 156 9.25 -11.70 11.70
N GLU A 157 9.38 -11.46 10.39
CA GLU A 157 8.26 -11.00 9.57
C GLU A 157 7.04 -11.84 9.89
N ALA A 158 5.98 -11.19 10.39
CA ALA A 158 4.70 -11.83 10.59
C ALA A 158 4.22 -12.24 9.20
N LYS A 159 4.42 -13.53 8.87
CA LYS A 159 3.92 -14.11 7.63
C LYS A 159 2.43 -13.87 7.62
N GLU A 160 1.95 -12.94 6.80
CA GLU A 160 0.54 -12.86 6.46
C GLU A 160 0.19 -14.17 5.76
N GLU A 161 -0.31 -15.11 6.54
CA GLU A 161 -0.90 -16.34 6.04
C GLU A 161 -2.02 -15.92 5.08
N LYS A 162 -1.83 -16.20 3.79
CA LYS A 162 -2.90 -16.14 2.79
C LYS A 162 -4.00 -17.11 3.22
N LYS A 163 -4.91 -16.62 4.05
CA LYS A 163 -6.12 -17.35 4.41
C LYS A 163 -7.07 -17.25 3.22
N GLU A 164 -6.92 -18.21 2.30
CA GLU A 164 -7.92 -18.50 1.29
C GLU A 164 -9.25 -18.87 1.98
N GLU A 165 -10.11 -17.88 2.19
CA GLU A 165 -11.50 -18.10 2.60
C GLU A 165 -12.47 -17.77 1.46
N LYS A 166 -12.19 -18.32 0.27
CA LYS A 166 -13.19 -18.48 -0.79
C LYS A 166 -14.06 -19.71 -0.53
N LYS A 167 -14.81 -19.72 0.58
CA LYS A 167 -15.90 -20.69 0.78
C LYS A 167 -16.95 -20.30 1.83
N ASP A 168 -17.70 -19.23 1.58
CA ASP A 168 -19.16 -19.14 1.86
C ASP A 168 -19.78 -17.85 1.28
N ALA A 169 -19.93 -17.80 -0.05
CA ALA A 169 -20.75 -16.79 -0.73
C ALA A 169 -21.91 -17.41 -1.53
N GLU A 170 -21.80 -18.69 -1.90
CA GLU A 170 -22.86 -19.48 -2.55
C GLU A 170 -23.88 -20.02 -1.53
N LYS A 171 -24.43 -19.12 -0.70
CA LYS A 171 -25.59 -19.44 0.15
C LYS A 171 -26.53 -18.28 0.49
N LYS A 172 -26.20 -17.03 0.13
CA LYS A 172 -27.06 -15.86 0.39
C LYS A 172 -28.07 -15.50 -0.72
N ASP A 173 -28.10 -16.25 -1.81
CA ASP A 173 -29.12 -16.06 -2.87
C ASP A 173 -30.45 -16.78 -2.57
N ALA A 174 -30.48 -17.70 -1.59
CA ALA A 174 -31.67 -18.48 -1.26
C ALA A 174 -32.68 -17.72 -0.36
N GLU A 175 -32.23 -16.82 0.50
CA GLU A 175 -33.07 -16.25 1.58
C GLU A 175 -33.71 -14.90 1.21
N LYS A 176 -33.19 -14.17 0.22
CA LYS A 176 -33.77 -12.88 -0.25
C LYS A 176 -34.84 -13.05 -1.34
N LYS A 177 -35.47 -14.23 -1.44
CA LYS A 177 -36.52 -14.54 -2.42
C LYS A 177 -37.92 -14.71 -1.85
N GLU A 178 -38.07 -14.84 -0.53
CA GLU A 178 -39.39 -14.86 0.13
C GLU A 178 -39.89 -13.45 0.51
N GLU A 179 -39.04 -12.56 1.03
CA GLU A 179 -39.50 -11.26 1.56
C GLU A 179 -40.03 -10.29 0.49
N LYS A 180 -39.65 -10.45 -0.79
CA LYS A 180 -40.19 -9.62 -1.89
C LYS A 180 -41.60 -10.01 -2.35
N LYS A 181 -42.14 -11.17 -1.95
CA LYS A 181 -43.42 -11.67 -2.48
C LYS A 181 -44.66 -11.16 -1.74
N ASP A 182 -44.49 -10.58 -0.55
CA ASP A 182 -45.60 -10.10 0.30
C ASP A 182 -45.86 -8.59 0.22
N VAL A 183 -44.89 -7.81 -0.28
CA VAL A 183 -45.05 -6.35 -0.48
C VAL A 183 -45.84 -6.05 -1.76
N GLU A 184 -45.46 -6.65 -2.88
CA GLU A 184 -46.05 -6.38 -4.20
C GLU A 184 -47.56 -6.68 -4.26
N LYS A 185 -48.03 -7.66 -3.47
CA LYS A 185 -49.44 -8.05 -3.38
C LYS A 185 -50.32 -7.11 -2.53
N LYS A 186 -49.75 -6.11 -1.87
CA LYS A 186 -50.49 -5.15 -1.02
C LYS A 186 -50.80 -3.82 -1.69
N GLU A 187 -50.04 -3.39 -2.70
CA GLU A 187 -50.27 -2.10 -3.36
C GLU A 187 -51.34 -2.18 -4.46
N GLU A 188 -51.40 -3.25 -5.26
CA GLU A 188 -52.44 -3.45 -6.29
C GLU A 188 -53.88 -3.44 -5.73
N LYS A 189 -54.07 -3.67 -4.43
CA LYS A 189 -55.41 -3.69 -3.81
C LYS A 189 -55.88 -2.33 -3.25
N LYS A 190 -55.10 -1.24 -3.41
CA LYS A 190 -55.44 0.07 -2.81
C LYS A 190 -55.81 1.18 -3.78
N GLU A 191 -55.34 1.16 -5.03
CA GLU A 191 -55.72 2.19 -6.02
C GLU A 191 -56.94 1.84 -6.89
N GLY A 192 -57.41 0.59 -6.89
CA GLY A 192 -58.63 0.19 -7.60
C GLY A 192 -59.94 0.80 -7.06
N ALA A 193 -59.90 1.49 -5.91
CA ALA A 193 -61.10 1.94 -5.19
C ALA A 193 -61.45 3.44 -5.38
N SER A 194 -60.64 4.24 -6.08
CA SER A 194 -60.78 5.71 -6.08
C SER A 194 -61.31 6.32 -7.40
N LYS A 195 -61.90 5.53 -8.30
CA LYS A 195 -62.36 5.99 -9.64
C LYS A 195 -63.87 6.03 -9.87
N GLU A 196 -64.69 5.75 -8.85
CA GLU A 196 -66.17 5.70 -8.97
C GLU A 196 -66.92 6.72 -8.07
N GLU A 197 -66.40 7.94 -7.91
CA GLU A 197 -67.17 9.00 -7.20
C GLU A 197 -66.93 10.44 -7.72
N SER A 198 -66.74 10.62 -9.03
CA SER A 198 -66.68 11.97 -9.64
C SER A 198 -67.31 12.07 -11.05
N LYS A 199 -68.36 11.26 -11.30
CA LYS A 199 -69.25 11.41 -12.45
C LYS A 199 -70.70 11.00 -12.12
N LYS A 200 -71.37 11.80 -11.30
CA LYS A 200 -72.82 12.02 -11.42
C LYS A 200 -73.23 13.36 -10.84
#